data_AF-V4SB63-F1
#
_entry.id   AF-V4SB63-F1
#
_cell.length_a   1.000
_cell.length_b   1.000
_cell.length_c   1.000
_cell.angle_alpha   90.00
_cell.angle_beta   90.00
_cell.angle_gamma   90.00
#
_symmetry.space_group_name_H-M   'P 1'
#
loop_
_entity.id
_entity.type
_entity.pdbx_description
1 polymer ?
#
loop_
_entity_poly.entity_id
_entity_poly.type
_entity_poly.pdbx_seq_one_letter_code
_entity_poly.pdbx_strand_id
1 'polypeptide(L)'
;MVCRNKTEDELTVTGPNISKQTKDAESWKDSVFMVINSDDQEKDEYYGRYWPLYRMIEKNDWQGVEDFVTNHPDALTAKIVEPGSMTIFHMIVELLIDAESDEAICLLDKLASKVDPETLARQDNHGHTAATLSAAKGNLRALKLLVTHGVDIYSGKDGANVLSFLIAANLYDVASDLLKRHPTIGRDSIDSRRIILNTLAQKPYAFASGSRLGRLQRLIYNCSCQLSFANTQTHLYSDLLMKKPSFQ
;
A
#
# COMPACT_ATOMS: atom_id res chain seq x y z
N MET A 1 16.64 19.36 -3.17
CA MET A 1 17.78 18.45 -3.47
C MET A 1 17.29 17.48 -4.53
N VAL A 2 17.87 17.47 -5.73
CA VAL A 2 17.34 16.71 -6.88
C VAL A 2 17.89 15.29 -6.81
N CYS A 3 17.03 14.31 -6.55
CA CYS A 3 17.39 12.89 -6.62
C CYS A 3 17.64 12.53 -8.09
N ARG A 4 18.84 12.02 -8.41
CA ARG A 4 19.21 11.63 -9.78
C ARG A 4 18.67 10.24 -10.08
N ASN A 5 17.80 10.12 -11.07
CA ASN A 5 17.46 8.86 -11.69
C ASN A 5 18.70 8.29 -12.39
N LYS A 6 19.13 7.10 -12.00
CA LYS A 6 19.97 6.24 -12.84
C LYS A 6 19.38 4.83 -12.89
N THR A 7 19.48 4.28 -14.10
CA THR A 7 19.16 2.94 -14.62
C THR A 7 17.68 2.60 -14.85
N GLU A 8 17.33 2.65 -16.13
CA GLU A 8 16.08 2.24 -16.77
C GLU A 8 16.01 0.71 -16.87
N ASP A 9 15.52 0.04 -15.83
CA ASP A 9 14.86 -1.27 -15.94
C ASP A 9 13.41 -1.14 -15.44
N GLU A 10 12.79 -0.03 -15.84
CA GLU A 10 11.62 0.60 -15.22
C GLU A 10 10.30 -0.18 -15.36
N LEU A 11 9.60 -0.33 -14.22
CA LEU A 11 8.14 -0.40 -14.17
C LEU A 11 7.60 0.86 -14.86
N THR A 12 6.98 0.72 -16.03
CA THR A 12 6.43 1.84 -16.79
C THR A 12 5.12 2.31 -16.14
N VAL A 13 5.15 3.49 -15.52
CA VAL A 13 3.99 4.10 -14.84
C VAL A 13 3.30 5.08 -15.79
N THR A 14 2.17 4.67 -16.37
CA THR A 14 1.15 5.62 -16.88
C THR A 14 -0.06 5.51 -15.97
N GLY A 15 -0.17 6.44 -15.01
CA GLY A 15 -1.12 6.31 -13.91
C GLY A 15 -2.54 6.77 -14.24
N PRO A 16 -3.54 6.24 -13.51
CA PRO A 16 -4.68 7.02 -13.07
C PRO A 16 -4.59 7.33 -11.57
N ASN A 17 -5.14 8.50 -11.22
CA ASN A 17 -5.23 9.07 -9.88
C ASN A 17 -6.20 8.26 -9.00
N ILE A 18 -5.70 7.65 -7.92
CA ILE A 18 -6.50 6.88 -6.96
C ILE A 18 -6.54 7.63 -5.63
N SER A 19 -7.29 8.73 -5.60
CA SER A 19 -7.86 9.22 -4.34
C SER A 19 -9.10 8.40 -4.02
N LYS A 20 -8.96 7.44 -3.09
CA LYS A 20 -9.97 6.92 -2.15
C LYS A 20 -9.61 5.51 -1.71
N GLN A 21 -8.91 5.39 -0.60
CA GLN A 21 -9.07 4.29 0.35
C GLN A 21 -8.31 4.58 1.65
N THR A 22 -8.98 5.27 2.57
CA THR A 22 -8.57 5.37 3.98
C THR A 22 -9.85 5.34 4.83
N LYS A 23 -10.43 4.16 5.01
CA LYS A 23 -11.42 3.94 6.09
C LYS A 23 -10.90 2.95 7.13
N ASP A 24 -9.99 2.06 6.71
CA ASP A 24 -9.46 1.02 7.60
C ASP A 24 -8.23 1.52 8.41
N ALA A 25 -7.63 2.64 7.96
CA ALA A 25 -6.49 3.29 8.60
C ALA A 25 -6.83 4.07 9.90
N GLU A 26 -8.08 4.06 10.36
CA GLU A 26 -8.45 4.63 11.67
C GLU A 26 -8.58 3.54 12.76
N SER A 27 -8.80 2.28 12.39
CA SER A 27 -9.08 1.18 13.33
C SER A 27 -7.90 0.80 14.23
N TRP A 28 -6.68 1.06 13.78
CA TRP A 28 -5.46 0.74 14.52
C TRP A 28 -5.01 1.86 15.45
N LYS A 29 -5.45 3.12 15.22
CA LYS A 29 -5.19 4.22 16.16
C LYS A 29 -5.82 3.93 17.53
N ASP A 30 -7.03 3.38 17.51
CA ASP A 30 -7.72 2.91 18.73
C ASP A 30 -7.01 1.70 19.35
N SER A 31 -6.44 0.82 18.54
CA SER A 31 -5.66 -0.34 19.03
C SER A 31 -4.34 0.08 19.68
N VAL A 32 -3.63 1.06 19.11
CA VAL A 32 -2.41 1.64 19.68
C VAL A 32 -2.74 2.42 20.97
N PHE A 33 -3.83 3.19 20.97
CA PHE A 33 -4.30 3.93 22.15
C PHE A 33 -4.73 3.02 23.31
N MET A 34 -5.34 1.85 23.02
CA MET A 34 -5.70 0.85 24.02
C MET A 34 -4.47 0.17 24.64
N VAL A 35 -3.41 -0.06 23.86
CA VAL A 35 -2.18 -0.71 24.35
C VAL A 35 -1.36 0.20 25.28
N ILE A 36 -1.38 1.52 25.08
CA ILE A 36 -0.70 2.51 25.94
C ILE A 36 -1.37 2.65 27.33
N ASN A 37 -2.56 2.06 27.54
CA ASN A 37 -3.31 2.14 28.81
C ASN A 37 -3.36 0.81 29.59
N SER A 38 -2.53 -0.18 29.24
CA SER A 38 -2.41 -1.44 30.00
C SER A 38 -1.24 -1.38 30.99
N ASP A 39 -1.44 -1.82 32.24
CA ASP A 39 -0.51 -1.77 33.39
C ASP A 39 0.81 -2.57 33.24
N ASP A 40 1.37 -2.65 32.03
CA ASP A 40 2.65 -3.28 31.71
C ASP A 40 3.74 -2.19 31.59
N GLN A 41 4.44 -1.91 32.70
CA GLN A 41 5.45 -0.85 32.80
C GLN A 41 6.57 -0.91 31.73
N GLU A 42 6.86 -2.11 31.20
CA GLU A 42 7.84 -2.35 30.13
C GLU A 42 7.33 -1.94 28.73
N LYS A 43 6.01 -2.04 28.50
CA LYS A 43 5.38 -1.62 27.23
C LYS A 43 5.28 -0.10 27.15
N ASP A 44 4.96 0.56 28.25
CA ASP A 44 4.84 2.02 28.31
C ASP A 44 6.15 2.74 27.98
N GLU A 45 7.29 2.21 28.45
CA GLU A 45 8.61 2.75 28.14
C GLU A 45 8.98 2.55 26.66
N TYR A 46 8.63 1.39 26.09
CA TYR A 46 8.88 1.06 24.69
C TYR A 46 8.07 1.92 23.71
N TYR A 47 6.75 2.02 23.93
CA TYR A 47 5.89 2.89 23.14
C TYR A 47 6.29 4.35 23.37
N GLY A 48 6.62 4.75 24.60
CA GLY A 48 7.13 6.09 24.90
C GLY A 48 8.37 6.46 24.11
N ARG A 49 9.28 5.50 23.85
CA ARG A 49 10.53 5.73 23.12
C ARG A 49 10.31 6.06 21.63
N TYR A 50 9.40 5.37 20.96
CA TYR A 50 9.16 5.55 19.52
C TYR A 50 7.89 6.33 19.18
N TRP A 51 7.06 6.67 20.18
CA TRP A 51 5.91 7.55 20.00
C TRP A 51 6.26 8.92 19.37
N PRO A 52 7.38 9.58 19.74
CA PRO A 52 7.80 10.81 19.07
C PRO A 52 8.03 10.59 17.57
N LEU A 53 8.68 9.48 17.21
CA LEU A 53 8.95 9.11 15.81
C LEU A 53 7.65 8.88 15.03
N TYR A 54 6.70 8.12 15.60
CA TYR A 54 5.37 7.92 15.01
C TYR A 54 4.67 9.27 14.74
N ARG A 55 4.66 10.15 15.74
CA ARG A 55 4.03 11.47 15.68
C ARG A 55 4.69 12.39 14.65
N MET A 56 6.01 12.29 14.45
CA MET A 56 6.73 13.02 13.42
C MET A 56 6.31 12.55 12.02
N ILE A 57 6.26 11.22 11.80
CA ILE A 57 5.81 10.63 10.53
C ILE A 57 4.35 11.03 10.23
N GLU A 58 3.44 10.91 11.20
CA GLU A 58 2.02 11.29 11.04
C GLU A 58 1.85 12.78 10.66
N LYS A 59 2.75 13.64 11.14
CA LYS A 59 2.75 15.07 10.85
C LYS A 59 3.57 15.47 9.62
N ASN A 60 4.14 14.51 8.89
CA ASN A 60 5.08 14.72 7.79
C ASN A 60 6.31 15.58 8.20
N ASP A 61 6.74 15.49 9.46
CA ASP A 61 7.96 16.13 9.96
C ASP A 61 9.19 15.27 9.62
N TRP A 62 9.50 15.18 8.33
CA TRP A 62 10.57 14.31 7.81
C TRP A 62 11.96 14.72 8.31
N GLN A 63 12.17 16.02 8.58
CA GLN A 63 13.40 16.48 9.20
C GLN A 63 13.50 16.01 10.65
N GLY A 64 12.42 16.11 11.44
CA GLY A 64 12.36 15.58 12.80
C GLY A 64 12.60 14.07 12.84
N VAL A 65 12.07 13.32 11.88
CA VAL A 65 12.35 11.88 11.72
C VAL A 65 13.84 11.65 11.49
N GLU A 66 14.47 12.41 10.59
CA GLU A 66 15.90 12.27 10.31
C GLU A 66 16.77 12.57 11.54
N ASP A 67 16.45 13.64 12.25
CA ASP A 67 17.17 14.05 13.46
C ASP A 67 16.99 12.99 14.57
N PHE A 68 15.78 12.43 14.72
CA PHE A 68 15.52 11.34 15.65
C PHE A 68 16.38 10.11 15.34
N VAL A 69 16.39 9.66 14.08
CA VAL A 69 17.19 8.50 13.66
C VAL A 69 18.68 8.76 13.80
N THR A 70 19.13 10.00 13.58
CA THR A 70 20.54 10.39 13.77
C THR A 70 20.96 10.26 15.23
N ASN A 71 20.08 10.61 16.18
CA ASN A 71 20.33 10.46 17.61
C ASN A 71 20.08 9.03 18.13
N HIS A 72 19.25 8.24 17.43
CA HIS A 72 18.86 6.88 17.77
C HIS A 72 19.01 5.94 16.56
N PRO A 73 20.25 5.60 16.14
CA PRO A 73 20.48 4.80 14.93
C PRO A 73 19.91 3.38 15.02
N ASP A 74 19.71 2.87 16.24
CA ASP A 74 19.06 1.58 16.48
C ASP A 74 17.60 1.56 15.97
N ALA A 75 16.95 2.73 15.85
CA ALA A 75 15.61 2.86 15.27
C ALA A 75 15.50 2.30 13.84
N LEU A 76 16.59 2.26 13.07
CA LEU A 76 16.60 1.67 11.73
C LEU A 76 16.36 0.16 11.75
N THR A 77 16.71 -0.51 12.84
CA THR A 77 16.64 -1.97 12.98
C THR A 77 15.65 -2.41 14.06
N ALA A 78 15.13 -1.48 14.85
CA ALA A 78 14.17 -1.75 15.92
C ALA A 78 12.83 -2.26 15.37
N LYS A 79 12.17 -3.10 16.17
CA LYS A 79 10.83 -3.63 15.89
C LYS A 79 9.76 -2.71 16.48
N ILE A 80 9.69 -1.49 15.98
CA ILE A 80 9.12 -0.30 16.62
C ILE A 80 7.67 -0.45 17.14
N VAL A 81 6.88 -1.41 16.64
CA VAL A 81 5.51 -1.64 17.10
C VAL A 81 5.32 -3.08 17.62
N GLU A 82 4.87 -3.23 18.86
CA GLU A 82 4.40 -4.52 19.41
C GLU A 82 2.89 -4.74 19.16
N PRO A 83 2.42 -6.01 19.00
CA PRO A 83 3.16 -7.25 19.19
C PRO A 83 3.85 -7.71 17.89
N GLY A 84 4.55 -6.86 17.15
CA GLY A 84 5.74 -7.29 16.43
C GLY A 84 6.18 -6.48 15.19
N SER A 85 7.51 -6.51 15.03
CA SER A 85 8.35 -6.41 13.83
C SER A 85 8.17 -5.23 12.85
N MET A 86 7.26 -4.29 13.10
CA MET A 86 7.11 -3.14 12.21
C MET A 86 8.34 -2.22 12.32
N THR A 87 9.16 -2.18 11.26
CA THR A 87 10.34 -1.30 11.19
C THR A 87 9.95 0.13 10.82
N ILE A 88 10.89 1.07 10.93
CA ILE A 88 10.67 2.46 10.49
C ILE A 88 10.26 2.54 9.02
N PHE A 89 10.77 1.63 8.18
CA PHE A 89 10.42 1.55 6.76
C PHE A 89 8.95 1.21 6.53
N HIS A 90 8.41 0.27 7.33
CA HIS A 90 6.98 -0.05 7.28
C HIS A 90 6.14 1.15 7.72
N MET A 91 6.52 1.82 8.81
CA MET A 91 5.80 3.01 9.29
C MET A 91 5.78 4.13 8.27
N ILE A 92 6.93 4.46 7.68
CA ILE A 92 7.01 5.51 6.64
C ILE A 92 6.08 5.14 5.49
N VAL A 93 6.20 3.92 4.92
CA VAL A 93 5.34 3.50 3.79
C VAL A 93 3.85 3.47 4.16
N GLU A 94 3.51 3.01 5.37
CA GLU A 94 2.12 2.83 5.81
C GLU A 94 1.40 4.15 6.10
N LEU A 95 2.12 5.09 6.74
CA LEU A 95 1.62 6.38 7.19
C LEU A 95 1.77 7.50 6.14
N LEU A 96 2.38 7.22 4.99
CA LEU A 96 2.46 8.18 3.91
C LEU A 96 1.07 8.52 3.38
N ILE A 97 0.60 9.71 3.72
CA ILE A 97 -0.69 10.26 3.26
C ILE A 97 -0.58 10.69 1.80
N ASP A 98 0.57 11.18 1.39
CA ASP A 98 0.85 11.64 0.03
C ASP A 98 1.95 10.77 -0.61
N ALA A 99 1.52 9.84 -1.45
CA ALA A 99 2.41 8.96 -2.21
C ALA A 99 3.34 9.72 -3.17
N GLU A 100 3.08 11.02 -3.41
CA GLU A 100 3.88 11.88 -4.28
C GLU A 100 4.84 12.81 -3.52
N SER A 101 4.89 12.80 -2.17
CA SER A 101 5.82 13.65 -1.40
C SER A 101 7.28 13.30 -1.71
N ASP A 102 7.98 14.27 -2.32
CA ASP A 102 9.40 14.15 -2.62
C ASP A 102 10.26 14.09 -1.36
N GLU A 103 9.86 14.79 -0.30
CA GLU A 103 10.55 14.82 0.98
C GLU A 103 10.53 13.45 1.66
N ALA A 104 9.37 12.80 1.67
CA ALA A 104 9.21 11.46 2.22
C ALA A 104 10.02 10.42 1.44
N ILE A 105 9.95 10.46 0.11
CA ILE A 105 10.70 9.54 -0.75
C ILE A 105 12.21 9.78 -0.60
N CYS A 106 12.66 11.04 -0.49
CA CYS A 106 14.05 11.40 -0.26
C CYS A 106 14.55 10.91 1.11
N LEU A 107 13.73 11.04 2.16
CA LEU A 107 14.06 10.51 3.48
C LEU A 107 14.14 8.97 3.42
N LEU A 108 13.17 8.31 2.80
CA LEU A 108 13.16 6.85 2.64
C LEU A 108 14.43 6.36 1.93
N ASP A 109 14.84 7.01 0.84
CA ASP A 109 16.08 6.72 0.10
C ASP A 109 17.31 6.83 1.00
N LYS A 110 17.39 7.96 1.72
CA LYS A 110 18.50 8.25 2.63
C LYS A 110 18.58 7.24 3.76
N LEU A 111 17.46 6.83 4.36
CA LEU A 111 17.45 5.83 5.42
C LEU A 111 17.74 4.42 4.87
N ALA A 112 17.22 4.07 3.70
CA ALA A 112 17.48 2.78 3.05
C ALA A 112 18.97 2.61 2.72
N SER A 113 19.65 3.69 2.30
CA SER A 113 21.10 3.67 2.04
C SER A 113 21.98 3.39 3.27
N LYS A 114 21.42 3.44 4.48
CA LYS A 114 22.14 3.21 5.75
C LYS A 114 22.00 1.79 6.28
N VAL A 115 21.20 0.94 5.65
CA VAL A 115 20.91 -0.43 6.11
C VAL A 115 21.16 -1.44 5.00
N ASP A 116 21.35 -2.70 5.40
CA ASP A 116 21.46 -3.82 4.48
C ASP A 116 20.09 -4.22 3.88
N PRO A 117 20.08 -4.86 2.69
CA PRO A 117 18.86 -5.34 2.06
C PRO A 117 18.06 -6.31 2.93
N GLU A 118 18.72 -7.13 3.76
CA GLU A 118 18.05 -8.07 4.66
C GLU A 118 17.24 -7.34 5.74
N THR A 119 17.72 -6.19 6.22
CA THR A 119 16.98 -5.30 7.12
C THR A 119 15.77 -4.68 6.43
N LEU A 120 15.88 -4.27 5.16
CA LEU A 120 14.76 -3.75 4.37
C LEU A 120 13.73 -4.84 4.01
N ALA A 121 14.19 -6.08 3.85
CA ALA A 121 13.37 -7.26 3.56
C ALA A 121 12.77 -7.91 4.82
N ARG A 122 12.97 -7.32 6.00
CA ARG A 122 12.28 -7.78 7.22
C ARG A 122 10.78 -7.69 7.03
N GLN A 123 10.11 -8.72 7.51
CA GLN A 123 8.66 -8.81 7.47
C GLN A 123 8.04 -8.34 8.79
N ASP A 124 6.88 -7.71 8.70
CA ASP A 124 5.96 -7.50 9.80
C ASP A 124 5.28 -8.82 10.23
N ASN A 125 4.36 -8.75 11.19
CA ASN A 125 3.65 -9.93 11.69
C ASN A 125 2.70 -10.59 10.68
N HIS A 126 2.31 -9.86 9.65
CA HIS A 126 1.49 -10.39 8.55
C HIS A 126 2.37 -11.06 7.48
N GLY A 127 3.69 -10.97 7.60
CA GLY A 127 4.61 -11.46 6.60
C GLY A 127 4.76 -10.48 5.43
N HIS A 128 4.58 -9.18 5.66
CA HIS A 128 4.72 -8.12 4.67
C HIS A 128 6.03 -7.37 4.90
N THR A 129 6.78 -7.11 3.83
CA THR A 129 7.89 -6.14 3.85
C THR A 129 7.36 -4.74 3.55
N ALA A 130 8.17 -3.71 3.80
CA ALA A 130 7.86 -2.33 3.40
C ALA A 130 7.61 -2.21 1.89
N ALA A 131 8.27 -3.03 1.06
CA ALA A 131 8.03 -3.07 -0.38
C ALA A 131 6.63 -3.64 -0.69
N THR A 132 6.22 -4.73 -0.04
CA THR A 132 4.87 -5.28 -0.23
C THR A 132 3.77 -4.30 0.18
N LEU A 133 3.96 -3.54 1.27
CA LEU A 133 3.03 -2.48 1.69
C LEU A 133 2.99 -1.33 0.68
N SER A 134 4.12 -0.99 0.06
CA SER A 134 4.17 0.05 -0.99
C SER A 134 3.26 -0.30 -2.17
N ALA A 135 3.24 -1.58 -2.57
CA ALA A 135 2.32 -2.08 -3.60
C ALA A 135 0.86 -2.00 -3.15
N ALA A 136 0.55 -2.34 -1.89
CA ALA A 136 -0.80 -2.26 -1.33
C ALA A 136 -1.34 -0.82 -1.31
N LYS A 137 -0.48 0.16 -1.01
CA LYS A 137 -0.80 1.59 -1.04
C LYS A 137 -0.82 2.18 -2.46
N GLY A 138 -0.37 1.44 -3.47
CA GLY A 138 -0.18 1.96 -4.82
C GLY A 138 1.00 2.95 -4.95
N ASN A 139 1.88 3.02 -3.95
CA ASN A 139 3.07 3.87 -3.97
C ASN A 139 4.20 3.19 -4.75
N LEU A 140 4.12 3.29 -6.08
CA LEU A 140 5.10 2.68 -6.99
C LEU A 140 6.49 3.32 -6.89
N ARG A 141 6.58 4.59 -6.45
CA ARG A 141 7.87 5.29 -6.22
C ARG A 141 8.63 4.64 -5.07
N ALA A 142 7.96 4.45 -3.93
CA ALA A 142 8.54 3.78 -2.77
C ALA A 142 8.87 2.31 -3.08
N LEU A 143 7.97 1.60 -3.77
CA LEU A 143 8.22 0.22 -4.22
C LEU A 143 9.51 0.14 -5.06
N LYS A 144 9.62 0.99 -6.09
CA LYS A 144 10.79 1.01 -6.98
C LYS A 144 12.07 1.34 -6.20
N LEU A 145 12.02 2.33 -5.32
CA LEU A 145 13.15 2.71 -4.47
C LEU A 145 13.64 1.54 -3.62
N LEU A 146 12.74 0.82 -2.94
CA LEU A 146 13.13 -0.32 -2.10
C LEU A 146 13.76 -1.45 -2.92
N VAL A 147 13.27 -1.69 -4.15
CA VAL A 147 13.90 -2.63 -5.09
C VAL A 147 15.31 -2.18 -5.48
N THR A 148 15.53 -0.87 -5.71
CA THR A 148 16.89 -0.37 -6.02
C THR A 148 17.87 -0.54 -4.88
N HIS A 149 17.39 -0.65 -3.64
CA HIS A 149 18.19 -0.99 -2.46
C HIS A 149 18.29 -2.51 -2.20
N GLY A 150 17.88 -3.35 -3.16
CA GLY A 150 18.14 -4.79 -3.14
C GLY A 150 17.02 -5.66 -2.56
N VAL A 151 15.83 -5.09 -2.28
CA VAL A 151 14.67 -5.90 -1.83
C VAL A 151 14.11 -6.71 -2.99
N ASP A 152 14.10 -8.04 -2.85
CA ASP A 152 13.50 -8.93 -3.86
C ASP A 152 11.96 -8.90 -3.78
N ILE A 153 11.33 -8.59 -4.92
CA ILE A 153 9.87 -8.57 -5.10
C ILE A 153 9.43 -9.51 -6.23
N TYR A 154 10.33 -10.35 -6.74
CA TYR A 154 10.09 -11.14 -7.95
C TYR A 154 10.01 -12.63 -7.68
N SER A 155 10.18 -13.04 -6.42
CA SER A 155 10.16 -14.44 -6.03
C SER A 155 9.47 -14.67 -4.68
N GLY A 156 9.09 -15.93 -4.46
CA GLY A 156 8.55 -16.40 -3.20
C GLY A 156 7.23 -15.74 -2.82
N LYS A 157 7.02 -15.68 -1.51
CA LYS A 157 5.81 -15.11 -0.92
C LYS A 157 5.74 -13.59 -1.14
N ASP A 158 6.88 -12.89 -1.08
CA ASP A 158 6.92 -11.44 -1.24
C ASP A 158 6.53 -11.01 -2.66
N GLY A 159 7.03 -11.69 -3.70
CA GLY A 159 6.61 -11.41 -5.07
C GLY A 159 5.14 -11.74 -5.33
N ALA A 160 4.63 -12.82 -4.74
CA ALA A 160 3.20 -13.14 -4.80
C ALA A 160 2.34 -12.09 -4.10
N ASN A 161 2.80 -11.57 -2.95
CA ASN A 161 2.14 -10.50 -2.21
C ASN A 161 2.14 -9.19 -3.02
N VAL A 162 3.27 -8.77 -3.60
CA VAL A 162 3.33 -7.57 -4.46
C VAL A 162 2.34 -7.70 -5.62
N LEU A 163 2.36 -8.81 -6.34
CA LEU A 163 1.44 -9.02 -7.46
C LEU A 163 -0.02 -9.02 -7.00
N SER A 164 -0.32 -9.70 -5.90
CA SER A 164 -1.64 -9.72 -5.28
C SER A 164 -2.11 -8.32 -4.90
N PHE A 165 -1.26 -7.51 -4.27
CA PHE A 165 -1.59 -6.15 -3.87
C PHE A 165 -1.81 -5.21 -5.07
N LEU A 166 -1.01 -5.32 -6.13
CA LEU A 166 -1.23 -4.56 -7.36
C LEU A 166 -2.60 -4.91 -7.99
N ILE A 167 -2.97 -6.19 -8.01
CA ILE A 167 -4.29 -6.65 -8.48
C ILE A 167 -5.40 -6.13 -7.55
N ALA A 168 -5.20 -6.19 -6.23
CA ALA A 168 -6.15 -5.68 -5.25
C ALA A 168 -6.38 -4.17 -5.40
N ALA A 169 -5.32 -3.41 -5.70
CA ALA A 169 -5.33 -1.98 -6.00
C ALA A 169 -5.82 -1.64 -7.42
N ASN A 170 -6.20 -2.66 -8.23
CA ASN A 170 -6.60 -2.53 -9.63
C ASN A 170 -5.52 -1.91 -10.55
N LEU A 171 -4.24 -2.01 -10.17
CA LEU A 171 -3.09 -1.59 -10.96
C LEU A 171 -2.70 -2.68 -11.97
N TYR A 172 -3.64 -3.02 -12.86
CA TYR A 172 -3.51 -4.16 -13.76
C TYR A 172 -2.38 -4.00 -14.78
N ASP A 173 -2.10 -2.79 -15.24
CA ASP A 173 -1.01 -2.53 -16.19
C ASP A 173 0.34 -2.91 -15.56
N VAL A 174 0.58 -2.43 -14.35
CA VAL A 174 1.79 -2.72 -13.56
C VAL A 174 1.86 -4.21 -13.20
N ALA A 175 0.76 -4.80 -12.74
CA ALA A 175 0.68 -6.23 -12.42
C ALA A 175 0.97 -7.12 -13.65
N SER A 176 0.43 -6.74 -14.80
CA SER A 176 0.62 -7.44 -16.07
C SER A 176 2.07 -7.33 -16.53
N ASP A 177 2.69 -6.16 -16.44
CA ASP A 177 4.09 -5.96 -16.81
C ASP A 177 5.04 -6.71 -15.88
N LEU A 178 4.75 -6.74 -14.58
CA LEU A 178 5.48 -7.56 -13.61
C LEU A 178 5.43 -9.05 -13.97
N LEU A 179 4.25 -9.58 -14.30
CA LEU A 179 4.05 -10.97 -14.71
C LEU A 179 4.74 -11.31 -16.04
N LYS A 180 4.73 -10.40 -17.01
CA LYS A 180 5.43 -10.61 -18.30
C LYS A 180 6.94 -10.71 -18.10
N ARG A 181 7.51 -9.87 -17.24
CA ARG A 181 8.95 -9.85 -16.95
C ARG A 181 9.37 -11.00 -16.05
N HIS A 182 8.51 -11.43 -15.12
CA HIS A 182 8.79 -12.50 -14.17
C HIS A 182 7.66 -13.56 -14.17
N PRO A 183 7.60 -14.44 -15.20
CA PRO A 183 6.50 -15.40 -15.37
C PRO A 183 6.42 -16.51 -14.31
N THR A 184 7.43 -16.59 -13.44
CA THR A 184 7.53 -17.55 -12.33
C THR A 184 6.80 -17.08 -11.08
N ILE A 185 6.52 -15.78 -10.94
CA ILE A 185 5.77 -15.22 -9.80
C ILE A 185 4.44 -15.95 -9.67
N GLY A 186 4.16 -16.49 -8.48
CA GLY A 186 2.91 -17.20 -8.23
C GLY A 186 2.87 -18.66 -8.66
N ARG A 187 3.93 -19.13 -9.31
CA ARG A 187 4.07 -20.53 -9.76
C ARG A 187 5.19 -21.26 -9.03
N ASP A 188 6.08 -20.51 -8.40
CA ASP A 188 7.23 -20.93 -7.61
C ASP A 188 6.86 -21.73 -6.36
N SER A 189 5.72 -21.46 -5.72
CA SER A 189 5.25 -22.23 -4.56
C SER A 189 3.72 -22.39 -4.51
N ILE A 190 3.25 -23.36 -3.71
CA ILE A 190 1.82 -23.56 -3.46
C ILE A 190 1.22 -22.35 -2.74
N ASP A 191 1.95 -21.74 -1.80
CA ASP A 191 1.50 -20.57 -1.06
C ASP A 191 1.36 -19.34 -1.96
N SER A 192 2.39 -19.08 -2.78
CA SER A 192 2.37 -17.99 -3.77
C SER A 192 1.18 -18.14 -4.73
N ARG A 193 0.92 -19.35 -5.20
CA ARG A 193 -0.23 -19.66 -6.06
C ARG A 193 -1.56 -19.40 -5.34
N ARG A 194 -1.68 -19.86 -4.09
CA ARG A 194 -2.88 -19.68 -3.26
C ARG A 194 -3.18 -18.21 -3.03
N ILE A 195 -2.17 -17.39 -2.72
CA ILE A 195 -2.31 -15.94 -2.54
C ILE A 195 -2.94 -15.30 -3.79
N ILE A 196 -2.35 -15.52 -4.95
CA ILE A 196 -2.82 -14.90 -6.20
C ILE A 196 -4.21 -15.40 -6.58
N LEU A 197 -4.47 -16.71 -6.50
CA LEU A 197 -5.76 -17.28 -6.87
C LEU A 197 -6.88 -16.77 -5.95
N ASN A 198 -6.62 -16.64 -4.65
CA ASN A 198 -7.58 -16.06 -3.71
C ASN A 198 -7.90 -14.60 -4.06
N THR A 199 -6.87 -13.80 -4.38
CA THR A 199 -7.07 -12.40 -4.76
C THR A 199 -7.84 -12.25 -6.06
N LEU A 200 -7.53 -13.07 -7.08
CA LEU A 200 -8.25 -13.07 -8.35
C LEU A 200 -9.72 -13.49 -8.19
N ALA A 201 -10.00 -14.46 -7.32
CA ALA A 201 -11.37 -14.90 -7.04
C ALA A 201 -12.22 -13.78 -6.42
N GLN A 202 -11.60 -12.84 -5.70
CA GLN A 202 -12.26 -11.65 -5.14
C GLN A 202 -12.43 -10.51 -6.17
N LYS A 203 -11.95 -10.67 -7.41
CA LYS A 203 -11.99 -9.66 -8.48
C LYS A 203 -12.75 -10.15 -9.72
N PRO A 204 -14.04 -10.54 -9.62
CA PRO A 204 -14.79 -11.14 -10.73
C PRO A 204 -14.96 -10.21 -11.94
N TYR A 205 -14.93 -8.89 -11.74
CA TYR A 205 -15.06 -7.89 -12.81
C TYR A 205 -13.75 -7.57 -13.53
N ALA A 206 -12.60 -8.03 -13.00
CA ALA A 206 -11.29 -7.86 -13.65
C ALA A 206 -11.15 -8.75 -14.90
N PHE A 207 -12.01 -9.77 -15.01
CA PHE A 207 -12.07 -10.65 -16.16
C PHE A 207 -13.31 -10.33 -16.97
N ALA A 208 -13.14 -10.01 -18.25
CA ALA A 208 -14.25 -10.07 -19.19
C ALA A 208 -14.84 -11.49 -19.07
N SER A 209 -16.09 -11.61 -18.63
CA SER A 209 -16.72 -12.91 -18.39
C SER A 209 -16.48 -13.82 -19.60
N GLY A 210 -15.70 -14.89 -19.38
CA GLY A 210 -15.36 -15.88 -20.41
C GLY A 210 -16.56 -16.70 -20.89
N SER A 211 -17.76 -16.41 -20.38
CA SER A 211 -19.01 -16.81 -20.99
C SER A 211 -19.00 -16.32 -22.43
N ARG A 212 -19.16 -17.22 -23.41
CA ARG A 212 -19.39 -16.83 -24.81
C ARG A 212 -20.78 -16.19 -24.92
N LEU A 213 -20.91 -14.98 -24.40
CA LEU A 213 -22.12 -14.19 -24.40
C LEU A 213 -22.46 -13.88 -25.87
N GLY A 214 -23.67 -14.26 -26.28
CA GLY A 214 -24.19 -13.98 -27.62
C GLY A 214 -24.25 -12.48 -27.92
N ARG A 215 -24.49 -12.11 -29.19
CA ARG A 215 -24.46 -10.71 -29.67
C ARG A 215 -25.30 -9.74 -28.80
N LEU A 216 -26.42 -10.20 -28.26
CA LEU A 216 -27.33 -9.41 -27.42
C LEU A 216 -26.80 -9.18 -25.99
N GLN A 217 -26.11 -10.14 -25.40
CA GLN A 217 -25.50 -9.95 -24.07
C GLN A 217 -24.29 -9.02 -24.13
N ARG A 218 -23.52 -8.97 -25.23
CA ARG A 218 -22.47 -7.95 -25.41
C ARG A 218 -23.01 -6.53 -25.50
N LEU A 219 -24.15 -6.34 -26.17
CA LEU A 219 -24.82 -5.05 -26.25
C LEU A 219 -25.33 -4.59 -24.88
N ILE A 220 -25.97 -5.50 -24.13
CA ILE A 220 -26.42 -5.20 -22.76
C ILE A 220 -25.22 -4.89 -21.84
N TYR A 221 -24.12 -5.65 -21.93
CA TYR A 221 -22.92 -5.42 -21.12
C TYR A 221 -22.22 -4.10 -21.45
N ASN A 222 -22.09 -3.75 -22.74
CA ASN A 222 -21.54 -2.46 -23.17
C ASN A 222 -22.44 -1.30 -22.76
N CYS A 223 -23.76 -1.46 -22.80
CA CYS A 223 -24.69 -0.42 -22.35
C CYS A 223 -24.71 -0.28 -20.82
N SER A 224 -24.61 -1.35 -20.04
CA SER A 224 -24.62 -1.29 -18.58
C SER A 224 -23.31 -0.75 -17.98
N CYS A 225 -22.14 -1.08 -18.56
CA CYS A 225 -20.86 -0.49 -18.13
C CYS A 225 -20.72 0.99 -18.54
N GLN A 226 -21.30 1.41 -19.67
CA GLN A 226 -21.31 2.83 -20.05
C GLN A 226 -22.33 3.65 -19.25
N LEU A 227 -23.47 3.07 -18.87
CA LEU A 227 -24.49 3.76 -18.05
C LEU A 227 -24.11 3.87 -16.56
N SER A 228 -23.32 2.95 -16.00
CA SER A 228 -22.85 3.08 -14.61
C SER A 228 -21.79 4.17 -14.42
N PHE A 229 -21.01 4.48 -15.48
CA PHE A 229 -20.06 5.60 -15.46
C PHE A 229 -20.73 6.97 -15.74
N ALA A 230 -21.84 7.00 -16.48
CA ALA A 230 -22.57 8.24 -16.77
C ALA A 230 -23.57 8.64 -15.66
N ASN A 231 -24.16 7.70 -14.92
CA ASN A 231 -25.21 8.01 -13.93
C ASN A 231 -24.70 8.38 -12.52
N THR A 232 -23.41 8.23 -12.21
CA THR A 232 -22.86 8.69 -10.94
C THR A 232 -22.56 10.19 -10.90
N GLN A 233 -22.74 10.93 -12.01
CA GLN A 233 -22.52 12.38 -12.08
C GLN A 233 -23.80 13.22 -12.11
N THR A 234 -25.00 12.61 -12.05
CA THR A 234 -26.29 13.34 -12.07
C THR A 234 -27.28 13.00 -10.95
N HIS A 235 -27.04 12.01 -10.09
CA HIS A 235 -27.99 11.62 -9.04
C HIS A 235 -27.74 12.17 -7.62
N LEU A 236 -26.86 13.16 -7.44
CA LEU A 236 -26.69 13.86 -6.14
C LEU A 236 -27.33 15.25 -6.04
N TYR A 237 -28.14 15.69 -7.01
CA TYR A 237 -28.79 17.01 -6.95
C TYR A 237 -30.32 17.04 -7.20
N SER A 238 -30.99 15.90 -7.45
CA SER A 238 -32.46 15.90 -7.62
C SER A 238 -33.27 15.45 -6.39
N ASP A 239 -32.67 14.71 -5.45
CA ASP A 239 -33.44 14.02 -4.41
C ASP A 239 -33.51 14.77 -3.06
N LEU A 240 -33.04 16.03 -3.00
CA LEU A 240 -33.11 16.87 -1.79
C LEU A 240 -34.15 18.00 -1.83
N LEU A 241 -35.04 18.06 -2.83
CA LEU A 241 -36.02 19.16 -2.95
C LEU A 241 -37.49 18.78 -3.23
N MET A 242 -37.95 17.57 -2.92
CA MET A 242 -39.41 17.34 -2.83
C MET A 242 -39.82 16.31 -1.77
N LYS A 243 -40.13 16.79 -0.55
CA LYS A 243 -41.37 16.46 0.18
C LYS A 243 -41.42 17.19 1.54
N LYS A 244 -42.18 18.27 1.60
CA LYS A 244 -42.91 18.64 2.82
C LYS A 244 -44.19 17.79 2.87
N PRO A 245 -44.55 17.16 4.00
CA PRO A 245 -45.94 16.87 4.30
C PRO A 245 -46.52 17.98 5.17
N SER A 246 -47.61 18.54 4.67
CA SER A 246 -48.65 19.23 5.42
C SER A 246 -49.25 18.31 6.48
N PHE A 247 -49.37 18.80 7.72
CA PHE A 247 -50.34 18.29 8.69
C PHE A 247 -51.48 19.30 8.79
N GLN A 248 -52.71 18.80 8.60
CA GLN A 248 -53.93 19.41 9.13
C GLN A 248 -53.95 19.25 10.65
#